data_AF-A0A7X8MQZ6-F1
#
_entry.id   AF-A0A7X8MQZ6-F1
#
_cell.length_a   1.000
_cell.length_b   1.000
_cell.length_c   1.000
_cell.angle_alpha   90.00
_cell.angle_beta   90.00
_cell.angle_gamma   90.00
#
_symmetry.space_group_name_H-M   'P 1'
#
loop_
_entity.id
_entity.type
_entity.pdbx_description
1 polymer ?
#
loop_
_entity_poly.entity_id
_entity_poly.type
_entity_poly.pdbx_seq_one_letter_code
_entity_poly.pdbx_strand_id
1 'polypeptide(L)'
;MEYMTIICDLKRSRRLINREKVQYQIIDMLKVANILFSHQIVVPFIITIGDEWEGLLRSNCDFSRILDFFHRRLNGLDFYCGIGIGPVSIRNFQLTVNQLDGPSFYLAREAIKEAKVLNKSLIIKTG
;
A
#
# COMPACT_ATOMS: atom_id res chain seq x y z
N MET A 1 10.32 15.43 -9.44
CA MET A 1 9.21 15.42 -8.46
C MET A 1 9.13 14.02 -7.90
N GLU A 2 9.13 13.92 -6.58
CA GLU A 2 9.11 12.65 -5.87
C GLU A 2 7.70 12.28 -5.44
N TYR A 3 7.45 10.98 -5.40
CA TYR A 3 6.22 10.36 -4.97
C TYR A 3 6.52 9.30 -3.94
N MET A 4 5.48 8.86 -3.24
CA MET A 4 5.54 7.77 -2.29
C MET A 4 4.65 6.63 -2.77
N THR A 5 5.24 5.48 -3.09
CA THR A 5 4.51 4.25 -3.37
C THR A 5 4.40 3.45 -2.08
N ILE A 6 3.18 3.04 -1.73
CA ILE A 6 2.91 2.17 -0.58
C ILE A 6 2.42 0.84 -1.13
N ILE A 7 3.06 -0.25 -0.72
CA ILE A 7 2.60 -1.62 -0.94
C ILE A 7 2.38 -2.27 0.41
N CYS A 8 1.23 -2.88 0.61
CA CYS A 8 0.89 -3.63 1.80
C CYS A 8 0.43 -5.04 1.46
N ASP A 9 0.75 -6.00 2.32
CA ASP A 9 0.35 -7.41 2.16
C ASP A 9 0.03 -8.02 3.52
N LEU A 10 -1.10 -8.72 3.62
CA LEU A 10 -1.61 -9.24 4.88
C LEU A 10 -0.69 -10.35 5.42
N LYS A 11 -0.42 -10.34 6.73
CA LYS A 11 0.39 -11.38 7.35
C LYS A 11 -0.41 -12.68 7.43
N ARG A 12 0.21 -13.78 6.97
CA ARG A 12 -0.31 -15.16 7.14
C ARG A 12 -1.73 -15.35 6.59
N SER A 13 -2.12 -14.62 5.55
CA SER A 13 -3.47 -14.68 4.97
C SER A 13 -3.93 -16.07 4.54
N ARG A 14 -2.99 -16.92 4.11
CA ARG A 14 -3.24 -18.33 3.74
C ARG A 14 -3.75 -19.19 4.91
N ARG A 15 -3.61 -18.74 6.16
CA ARG A 15 -4.09 -19.44 7.38
C ARG A 15 -5.44 -18.92 7.86
N LEU A 16 -6.02 -17.92 7.19
CA LEU A 16 -7.32 -17.37 7.58
C LEU A 16 -8.43 -18.35 7.22
N ILE A 17 -9.30 -18.63 8.20
CA ILE A 17 -10.45 -19.51 8.03
C ILE A 17 -11.48 -18.89 7.08
N ASN A 18 -11.68 -17.57 7.15
CA ASN A 18 -12.70 -16.86 6.35
C ASN A 18 -12.06 -15.80 5.43
N ARG A 19 -11.32 -16.27 4.41
CA ARG A 19 -10.59 -15.42 3.45
C ARG A 19 -11.50 -14.49 2.66
N GLU A 20 -12.69 -14.95 2.28
CA GLU A 20 -13.66 -14.14 1.54
C GLU A 20 -14.10 -12.91 2.34
N LYS A 21 -14.47 -13.10 3.61
CA LYS A 21 -14.85 -11.98 4.49
C LYS A 21 -13.73 -10.95 4.63
N VAL A 22 -12.49 -11.41 4.78
CA VAL A 22 -11.32 -10.51 4.88
C VAL A 22 -11.09 -9.77 3.58
N GLN A 23 -11.30 -10.41 2.42
CA GLN A 23 -11.20 -9.74 1.13
C GLN A 23 -12.20 -8.58 1.01
N TYR A 24 -13.47 -8.80 1.37
CA TYR A 24 -14.48 -7.73 1.38
C TYR A 24 -14.12 -6.61 2.36
N GLN A 25 -13.56 -6.97 3.52
CA GLN A 25 -13.08 -5.99 4.51
C GLN A 25 -11.95 -5.11 3.96
N ILE A 26 -10.99 -5.68 3.20
CA ILE A 26 -9.95 -4.91 2.51
C ILE A 26 -10.58 -4.01 1.44
N ILE A 27 -11.49 -4.53 0.61
CA ILE A 27 -12.17 -3.75 -0.44
C ILE A 27 -12.86 -2.50 0.15
N ASP A 28 -13.64 -2.68 1.21
CA ASP A 28 -14.36 -1.57 1.84
C ASP A 28 -13.43 -0.60 2.57
N MET A 29 -12.36 -1.11 3.20
CA MET A 29 -11.30 -0.29 3.76
C MET A 29 -10.67 0.62 2.70
N LEU A 30 -10.30 0.08 1.53
CA LEU A 30 -9.65 0.86 0.46
C LEU A 30 -10.60 1.90 -0.15
N LYS A 31 -11.88 1.55 -0.36
CA LYS A 31 -12.89 2.52 -0.80
C LYS A 31 -12.96 3.73 0.12
N VAL A 32 -13.01 3.49 1.43
CA VAL A 32 -13.06 4.57 2.43
C VAL A 32 -11.76 5.36 2.48
N ALA A 33 -10.61 4.69 2.44
CA ALA A 33 -9.29 5.35 2.44
C ALA A 33 -9.13 6.29 1.24
N ASN A 34 -9.52 5.83 0.04
CA ASN A 34 -9.43 6.62 -1.18
C ASN A 34 -10.27 7.90 -1.13
N ILE A 35 -11.39 7.89 -0.39
CA ILE A 35 -12.20 9.10 -0.16
C ILE A 35 -11.54 9.98 0.91
N LEU A 36 -11.26 9.41 2.08
CA LEU A 36 -10.78 10.13 3.27
C LEU A 36 -9.42 10.82 3.06
N PHE A 37 -8.53 10.19 2.30
CA PHE A 37 -7.16 10.65 2.07
C PHE A 37 -6.92 11.12 0.63
N SER A 38 -7.99 11.39 -0.14
CA SER A 38 -7.95 11.84 -1.54
C SER A 38 -6.97 13.00 -1.81
N HIS A 39 -6.83 13.94 -0.87
CA HIS A 39 -5.89 15.07 -1.01
C HIS A 39 -4.40 14.65 -0.99
N GLN A 40 -4.08 13.50 -0.39
CA GLN A 40 -2.73 12.95 -0.27
C GLN A 40 -2.42 11.91 -1.35
N ILE A 41 -3.47 11.30 -1.91
CA ILE A 41 -3.38 10.23 -2.89
C ILE A 41 -3.28 10.82 -4.30
N VAL A 42 -2.29 10.36 -5.06
CA VAL A 42 -2.11 10.70 -6.48
C VAL A 42 -2.84 9.69 -7.36
N VAL A 43 -2.69 8.39 -7.07
CA VAL A 43 -3.47 7.32 -7.70
C VAL A 43 -4.07 6.42 -6.62
N PRO A 44 -5.40 6.17 -6.65
CA PRO A 44 -6.12 5.40 -5.64
C PRO A 44 -5.48 4.06 -5.30
N PHE A 45 -5.65 3.67 -4.04
CA PHE A 45 -5.31 2.34 -3.60
C PHE A 45 -6.22 1.30 -4.26
N ILE A 46 -5.64 0.21 -4.74
CA ILE A 46 -6.35 -0.96 -5.24
C ILE A 46 -5.73 -2.24 -4.70
N ILE A 47 -6.49 -3.32 -4.73
CA ILE A 47 -5.95 -4.67 -4.58
C ILE A 47 -5.21 -5.03 -5.88
N THR A 48 -3.96 -5.47 -5.78
CA THR A 48 -3.14 -5.84 -6.93
C THR A 48 -3.18 -7.34 -7.18
N ILE A 49 -2.92 -8.15 -6.15
CA ILE A 49 -2.98 -9.60 -6.23
C ILE A 49 -3.31 -10.20 -4.85
N GLY A 50 -4.36 -11.01 -4.80
CA GLY A 50 -4.82 -11.65 -3.57
C GLY A 50 -5.16 -10.62 -2.49
N ASP A 51 -4.39 -10.64 -1.40
CA ASP A 51 -4.47 -9.78 -0.22
C ASP A 51 -3.43 -8.64 -0.22
N GLU A 52 -2.73 -8.43 -1.33
CA GLU A 52 -1.84 -7.29 -1.52
C GLU A 52 -2.59 -6.09 -2.08
N TRP A 53 -2.31 -4.89 -1.53
CA TRP A 53 -2.80 -3.63 -2.07
C TRP A 53 -1.68 -2.61 -2.22
N GLU A 54 -1.89 -1.70 -3.16
CA GLU A 54 -0.89 -0.71 -3.57
C GLU A 54 -1.56 0.63 -3.82
N GLY A 55 -0.84 1.74 -3.59
CA GLY A 55 -1.30 3.10 -3.89
C GLY A 55 -0.12 4.05 -4.10
N LEU A 56 -0.37 5.15 -4.83
CA LEU A 56 0.61 6.21 -5.09
C LEU A 56 0.17 7.50 -4.40
N LEU A 57 1.08 8.11 -3.65
CA LEU A 57 0.83 9.28 -2.82
C LEU A 57 1.83 10.39 -3.14
N ARG A 58 1.47 11.60 -2.69
CA ARG A 58 2.41 12.74 -2.66
C ARG A 58 3.55 12.40 -1.69
N SER A 59 4.78 12.79 -2.04
CA SER A 59 5.97 12.54 -1.20
C SER A 59 5.89 13.15 0.20
N ASN A 60 5.13 14.23 0.39
CA ASN A 60 4.93 14.90 1.68
C ASN A 60 3.66 14.44 2.42
N CYS A 61 3.06 13.30 2.07
CA CYS A 61 1.86 12.80 2.74
C CYS A 61 2.14 12.31 4.17
N ASP A 62 1.13 12.38 5.02
CA ASP A 62 1.13 11.74 6.34
C ASP A 62 0.68 10.29 6.20
N PHE A 63 1.61 9.43 5.76
CA PHE A 63 1.36 8.00 5.58
C PHE A 63 1.01 7.31 6.90
N SER A 64 1.46 7.84 8.05
CA SER A 64 1.20 7.25 9.36
C SER A 64 -0.31 7.17 9.65
N ARG A 65 -1.05 8.24 9.35
CA ARG A 65 -2.52 8.27 9.51
C ARG A 65 -3.24 7.27 8.61
N ILE A 66 -2.69 6.99 7.43
CA ILE A 66 -3.25 6.01 6.49
C ILE A 66 -3.01 4.59 7.01
N LEU A 67 -1.79 4.28 7.47
CA LEU A 67 -1.48 2.98 8.06
C LEU A 67 -2.29 2.72 9.34
N ASP A 68 -2.44 3.72 10.21
CA ASP A 68 -3.29 3.64 11.40
C ASP A 68 -4.75 3.37 11.03
N PHE A 69 -5.23 4.00 9.96
CA PHE A 69 -6.57 3.74 9.45
C PHE A 69 -6.71 2.29 8.97
N PHE A 70 -5.73 1.75 8.23
CA PHE A 70 -5.73 0.36 7.82
C PHE A 70 -5.74 -0.60 9.02
N HIS A 71 -4.86 -0.39 10.00
CA HIS A 71 -4.82 -1.19 11.22
C HIS A 71 -6.16 -1.21 11.96
N ARG A 72 -6.79 -0.05 12.14
CA ARG A 72 -8.12 0.03 12.77
C ARG A 72 -9.20 -0.70 11.98
N ARG A 73 -9.17 -0.60 10.65
CA ARG A 73 -10.17 -1.24 9.78
C ARG A 73 -10.01 -2.75 9.67
N LEU A 74 -8.79 -3.25 9.82
CA LEU A 74 -8.46 -4.68 9.73
C LEU A 74 -8.69 -5.46 11.04
N ASN A 75 -9.08 -4.79 12.13
CA ASN A 75 -9.55 -5.42 13.38
C ASN A 75 -8.60 -6.51 13.93
N GLY A 76 -7.31 -6.19 14.08
CA GLY A 76 -6.31 -7.11 14.63
C GLY A 76 -5.66 -8.03 13.61
N LEU A 77 -5.98 -7.92 12.31
CA LEU A 77 -5.17 -8.51 11.27
C LEU A 77 -3.97 -7.61 10.96
N ASP A 78 -2.77 -8.17 11.08
CA ASP A 78 -1.52 -7.48 10.75
C ASP A 78 -1.20 -7.56 9.26
N PHE A 79 -0.44 -6.59 8.76
CA PHE A 79 0.12 -6.58 7.42
C PHE A 79 1.59 -6.17 7.44
N TYR A 80 2.31 -6.50 6.37
CA TYR A 80 3.59 -5.93 6.02
C TYR A 80 3.37 -4.70 5.15
N CYS A 81 4.19 -3.66 5.33
CA CYS A 81 4.16 -2.45 4.53
C CYS A 81 5.57 -2.14 4.01
N GLY A 82 5.69 -1.97 2.70
CA GLY A 82 6.87 -1.41 2.05
C GLY A 82 6.55 -0.04 1.48
N ILE A 83 7.38 0.94 1.81
CA ILE A 83 7.27 2.30 1.27
C ILE A 83 8.51 2.59 0.44
N GLY A 84 8.30 3.08 -0.78
CA GLY A 84 9.35 3.57 -1.66
C GLY A 84 9.13 5.04 -1.98
N ILE A 85 10.13 5.87 -1.72
CA ILE A 85 10.10 7.31 -2.01
C ILE A 85 11.09 7.59 -3.15
N GLY A 86 10.58 8.21 -4.22
CA GLY A 86 11.40 8.55 -5.37
C GLY A 86 10.57 8.98 -6.57
N PRO A 87 11.19 9.16 -7.75
CA PRO A 87 10.47 9.55 -8.95
C PRO A 87 9.57 8.43 -9.50
N VAL A 88 8.65 8.83 -10.37
CA VAL A 88 7.78 7.98 -11.19
C VAL A 88 8.06 8.25 -12.66
N SER A 89 8.20 7.19 -13.45
CA SER A 89 8.50 7.19 -14.88
C SER A 89 7.24 7.34 -15.72
N ILE A 90 6.20 6.54 -15.45
CA ILE A 90 4.91 6.63 -16.14
C ILE A 90 3.99 7.60 -15.41
N ARG A 91 3.74 8.78 -16.00
CA ARG A 91 3.01 9.89 -15.36
C ARG A 91 1.58 10.09 -15.86
N ASN A 92 0.98 9.06 -16.44
CA ASN A 92 -0.44 9.07 -16.74
C ASN A 92 -1.24 8.62 -15.50
N PHE A 93 -1.57 9.56 -14.62
CA PHE A 93 -2.29 9.27 -13.37
C PHE A 93 -3.78 8.96 -13.53
N GLN A 94 -4.27 8.83 -14.77
CA GLN A 94 -5.59 8.24 -15.05
C GLN A 94 -5.54 6.70 -15.07
N LEU A 95 -4.34 6.11 -15.18
CA LEU A 95 -4.13 4.67 -15.11
C LEU A 95 -4.30 4.16 -13.68
N THR A 96 -4.56 2.86 -13.53
CA THR A 96 -4.53 2.22 -12.21
C THR A 96 -3.09 2.12 -11.71
N VAL A 97 -2.91 2.14 -10.38
CA VAL A 97 -1.56 2.25 -9.78
C VAL A 97 -0.61 1.12 -10.21
N ASN A 98 -1.12 -0.09 -10.44
CA ASN A 98 -0.35 -1.24 -10.93
C ASN A 98 0.09 -1.16 -12.40
N GLN A 99 -0.35 -0.14 -13.13
CA GLN A 99 0.09 0.16 -14.50
C GLN A 99 1.13 1.29 -14.54
N LEU A 100 1.41 1.92 -13.39
CA LEU A 100 2.48 2.90 -13.27
C LEU A 100 3.81 2.19 -13.04
N ASP A 101 4.90 2.92 -13.27
CA ASP A 101 6.24 2.39 -13.07
C ASP A 101 7.25 3.49 -12.72
N GLY A 102 8.35 3.12 -12.08
CA GLY A 102 9.48 3.98 -11.76
C GLY A 102 10.16 3.66 -10.42
N PRO A 103 11.23 4.39 -10.05
CA PRO A 103 12.04 4.10 -8.87
C PRO A 103 11.26 3.98 -7.55
N SER A 104 10.24 4.81 -7.32
CA SER A 104 9.38 4.68 -6.13
C SER A 104 8.71 3.30 -6.01
N PHE A 105 8.29 2.70 -7.13
CA PHE A 105 7.67 1.37 -7.18
C PHE A 105 8.68 0.25 -6.91
N TYR A 106 9.88 0.34 -7.52
CA TYR A 106 10.95 -0.62 -7.28
C TYR A 106 11.36 -0.64 -5.80
N LEU A 107 11.56 0.54 -5.22
CA LEU A 107 11.91 0.70 -3.81
C LEU A 107 10.81 0.18 -2.87
N ALA A 108 9.53 0.45 -3.15
CA ALA A 108 8.42 -0.07 -2.34
C ALA A 108 8.36 -1.60 -2.39
N ARG A 109 8.59 -2.18 -3.57
CA ARG A 109 8.61 -3.64 -3.76
C ARG A 109 9.79 -4.29 -3.05
N GLU A 110 10.97 -3.68 -3.08
CA GLU A 110 12.12 -4.13 -2.30
C GLU A 110 11.85 -4.02 -0.80
N ALA A 111 11.28 -2.90 -0.35
CA ALA A 111 10.96 -2.65 1.05
C ALA A 111 10.00 -3.70 1.62
N ILE A 112 8.91 -4.05 0.91
CA ILE A 112 7.96 -5.06 1.42
C ILE A 112 8.57 -6.47 1.41
N LYS A 113 9.44 -6.79 0.45
CA LYS A 113 10.18 -8.07 0.43
C LYS A 113 11.10 -8.16 1.64
N GLU A 114 11.86 -7.10 1.92
CA GLU A 114 12.73 -7.03 3.08
C GLU A 114 11.93 -7.07 4.40
N ALA A 115 10.77 -6.41 4.47
CA ALA A 115 9.89 -6.41 5.64
C ALA A 115 9.44 -7.84 5.98
N LYS A 116 9.08 -8.63 4.96
CA LYS A 116 8.71 -10.04 5.10
C LYS A 116 9.88 -10.90 5.57
N VAL A 117 11.08 -10.70 5.02
CA VAL A 117 12.29 -11.46 5.40
C VAL A 117 12.70 -11.16 6.85
N LEU A 118 12.69 -9.89 7.25
CA LEU A 118 13.06 -9.46 8.60
C LEU A 118 11.91 -9.57 9.61
N ASN A 119 10.72 -9.98 9.17
CA ASN A 119 9.49 -9.97 9.96
C ASN A 119 9.19 -8.61 10.63
N LYS A 120 9.52 -7.50 9.95
CA LYS A 120 9.21 -6.13 10.39
C LYS A 120 7.90 -5.69 9.75
N SER A 121 7.04 -4.97 10.48
CA SER A 121 5.76 -4.48 9.92
C SER A 121 5.95 -3.42 8.83
N LEU A 122 7.00 -2.62 8.91
CA LEU A 122 7.25 -1.50 8.02
C LEU A 122 8.73 -1.41 7.65
N ILE A 123 9.02 -1.23 6.37
CA ILE A 123 10.31 -0.77 5.85
C ILE A 123 10.08 0.37 4.88
N ILE A 124 10.93 1.38 4.95
CA ILE A 124 10.92 2.55 4.07
C ILE A 124 12.26 2.60 3.35
N LYS A 125 12.23 2.80 2.04
CA LYS A 125 13.41 3.02 1.19
C LYS A 125 13.27 4.33 0.43
N THR A 126 14.37 5.05 0.30
CA THR A 126 14.48 6.33 -0.41
C THR A 126 15.60 6.22 -1.43
N GLY A 127 15.38 6.78 -2.63
CA GLY A 127 16.39 6.86 -3.70
C GLY A 127 17.16 8.18 -3.70
#